data_AF-D1CSW4-F1
#
_entry.id   AF-D1CSW4-F1
#
_cell.length_a   1.000
_cell.length_b   1.000
_cell.length_c   1.000
_cell.angle_alpha   90.00
_cell.angle_beta   90.00
_cell.angle_gamma   90.00
#
_symmetry.space_group_name_H-M   'P 1'
#
loop_
_entity.id
_entity.type
_entity.pdbx_description
1 polymer ?
#
loop_
_entity_poly.entity_id
_entity_poly.type
_entity_poly.pdbx_seq_one_letter_code
_entity_poly.pdbx_strand_id
1 'polypeptide(L)'
;PQALLFGFLTFVLSFVPIDPPLVWGSVALGLFIRGAVWWSFFVAAWGLLLVSSIDNVIGPYVLGKTDNRPVLLGFFGFLGGVVAFGFIGIFLGPTLLAVAYSLFLGWTTAEVEERRHPTEQI
;
A
#
# COMPACT_ATOMS: atom_id res chain seq x y z
N PRO A 1 0.61 -29.25 11.65
CA PRO A 1 -0.56 -29.03 10.74
C PRO A 1 -1.19 -27.62 10.83
N GLN A 2 -1.17 -26.96 11.98
CA GLN A 2 -1.79 -25.63 12.17
C GLN A 2 -0.89 -24.45 11.76
N ALA A 3 0.42 -24.69 11.61
CA ALA A 3 1.40 -23.66 11.24
C ALA A 3 1.13 -23.04 9.85
N LEU A 4 0.65 -23.83 8.90
CA LEU A 4 0.34 -23.36 7.54
C LEU A 4 -0.90 -22.44 7.54
N LEU A 5 -1.90 -22.75 8.37
CA LEU A 5 -3.11 -21.95 8.53
C LEU A 5 -2.79 -20.60 9.18
N PHE A 6 -2.03 -20.61 10.28
CA PHE A 6 -1.60 -19.38 10.94
C PHE A 6 -0.65 -18.55 10.06
N GLY A 7 0.27 -19.19 9.33
CA GLY A 7 1.17 -18.50 8.40
C GLY A 7 0.42 -17.82 7.25
N PHE A 8 -0.59 -18.48 6.68
CA PHE A 8 -1.45 -17.86 5.67
C PHE A 8 -2.27 -16.70 6.25
N LEU A 9 -2.81 -16.88 7.46
CA LEU A 9 -3.56 -15.83 8.14
C LEU A 9 -2.68 -14.60 8.42
N THR A 10 -1.45 -14.79 8.92
CA THR A 10 -0.47 -13.72 9.13
C THR A 10 -0.06 -13.06 7.81
N PHE A 11 0.10 -13.82 6.73
CA PHE A 11 0.40 -13.28 5.40
C PHE A 11 -0.72 -12.35 4.91
N VAL A 12 -1.98 -12.77 5.04
CA VAL A 12 -3.14 -11.94 4.67
C VAL A 12 -3.26 -10.72 5.60
N LEU A 13 -3.08 -10.91 6.91
CA LEU A 13 -3.19 -9.82 7.89
C LEU A 13 -2.08 -8.77 7.74
N SER A 14 -0.89 -9.16 7.26
CA SER A 14 0.22 -8.24 6.94
C SER A 14 -0.11 -7.25 5.83
N PHE A 15 -1.11 -7.54 4.99
CA PHE A 15 -1.61 -6.58 4.00
C PHE A 15 -2.59 -5.57 4.59
N VAL A 16 -3.05 -5.78 5.82
CA VAL A 16 -3.89 -4.82 6.55
C VAL A 16 -2.98 -4.05 7.50
N PRO A 17 -2.54 -2.82 7.15
CA PRO A 17 -1.75 -2.00 8.04
C PRO A 17 -2.62 -1.48 9.20
N ILE A 18 -2.89 -2.35 10.19
CA ILE A 18 -3.47 -1.96 11.49
C ILE A 18 -2.33 -1.64 12.48
N ASP A 19 -1.16 -1.27 11.98
CA ASP A 19 0.06 -1.18 12.79
C ASP A 19 0.00 -0.06 13.83
N PRO A 20 -0.52 1.15 13.51
CA PRO A 20 -0.50 2.25 14.47
C PRO A 20 -1.45 2.04 15.66
N PRO A 21 -2.76 1.74 15.47
CA PRO A 21 -3.71 1.59 16.59
C PRO A 21 -3.41 0.41 17.51
N LEU A 22 -2.86 -0.67 16.96
CA LEU A 22 -2.61 -1.90 17.72
C LEU A 22 -1.47 -1.73 18.73
N VAL A 23 -0.42 -0.96 18.37
CA VAL A 23 0.75 -0.73 19.22
C VAL A 23 0.40 0.18 20.40
N TRP A 24 -0.11 1.39 20.16
CA TRP A 24 -0.42 2.30 21.28
C TRP A 24 -1.65 1.86 22.08
N GLY A 25 -2.60 1.17 21.44
CA GLY A 25 -3.76 0.59 22.11
C GLY A 25 -3.37 -0.49 23.13
N SER A 26 -2.42 -1.35 22.79
CA SER A 26 -1.86 -2.35 23.72
C SER A 26 -1.16 -1.69 24.93
N VAL A 27 -0.45 -0.58 24.70
CA VAL A 27 0.23 0.18 25.77
C VAL A 27 -0.81 0.86 26.68
N ALA A 28 -1.81 1.53 26.11
CA ALA A 28 -2.88 2.15 26.88
C ALA A 28 -3.63 1.11 27.75
N LEU A 29 -3.96 -0.05 27.19
CA LEU A 29 -4.60 -1.14 27.93
C LEU A 29 -3.71 -1.67 29.06
N GLY A 30 -2.41 -1.81 28.82
CA GLY A 30 -1.44 -2.22 29.84
C GLY A 30 -1.34 -1.22 31.00
N LEU A 31 -1.39 0.08 30.72
CA LEU A 31 -1.41 1.12 31.76
C LEU A 31 -2.74 1.15 32.53
N PHE A 32 -3.86 0.89 31.85
CA PHE A 32 -5.17 0.80 32.48
C PHE A 32 -5.22 -0.32 33.51
N ILE A 33 -4.72 -1.51 33.17
CA ILE A 33 -4.65 -2.68 34.07
C ILE A 33 -3.76 -2.40 35.30
N ARG A 34 -2.72 -1.57 35.15
CA ARG A 34 -1.82 -1.15 36.25
C ARG A 34 -2.39 -0.02 37.12
N GLY A 35 -3.62 0.43 36.87
CA GLY A 35 -4.29 1.49 37.63
C GLY A 35 -3.86 2.92 37.26
N ALA A 36 -3.01 3.09 36.25
CA ALA A 36 -2.52 4.39 35.80
C ALA A 36 -3.51 5.05 34.81
N VAL A 37 -4.72 5.36 35.27
CA VAL A 37 -5.85 5.81 34.44
C VAL A 37 -5.53 7.10 33.66
N TRP A 38 -4.90 8.08 34.32
CA TRP A 38 -4.50 9.34 33.67
C TRP A 38 -3.51 9.13 32.53
N TRP A 39 -2.51 8.26 32.74
CA TRP A 39 -1.51 7.94 31.72
C TRP A 39 -2.09 7.10 30.58
N SER A 40 -3.03 6.19 30.87
CA SER A 40 -3.77 5.44 29.85
C SER A 40 -4.55 6.38 28.92
N PHE A 41 -5.26 7.36 29.47
CA PHE A 41 -6.02 8.34 28.68
C PHE A 41 -5.09 9.23 27.85
N PHE A 42 -3.97 9.66 28.43
CA PHE A 42 -2.97 10.44 27.73
C PHE A 42 -2.41 9.68 26.53
N VAL A 43 -1.98 8.43 26.71
CA VAL A 43 -1.44 7.60 25.62
C VAL A 43 -2.49 7.30 24.56
N ALA A 44 -3.75 7.06 24.96
CA ALA A 44 -4.84 6.84 24.01
C ALA A 44 -5.15 8.07 23.16
N ALA A 45 -5.28 9.24 23.78
CA ALA A 45 -5.52 10.51 23.08
C ALA A 45 -4.32 10.90 22.20
N TRP A 46 -3.10 10.71 22.70
CA TRP A 46 -1.87 10.99 21.97
C TRP A 46 -1.70 10.07 20.75
N GLY A 47 -1.94 8.77 20.92
CA GLY A 47 -1.91 7.78 19.84
C GLY A 47 -2.96 8.05 18.77
N LEU A 48 -4.19 8.40 19.17
CA LEU A 48 -5.25 8.78 18.23
C LEU A 48 -4.96 10.07 17.48
N LEU A 49 -4.47 11.12 18.16
CA LEU A 49 -4.33 12.44 17.54
C LEU A 49 -3.02 12.62 16.79
N LEU A 50 -1.88 12.21 17.37
CA LEU A 50 -0.57 12.44 16.75
C LEU A 50 -0.15 11.28 15.88
N VAL A 51 -0.17 10.04 16.40
CA VAL A 51 0.31 8.87 15.64
C VAL A 51 -0.61 8.60 14.46
N SER A 52 -1.93 8.58 14.66
CA SER A 52 -2.87 8.40 13.55
C SER A 52 -2.79 9.51 12.50
N SER A 53 -2.52 10.77 12.90
CA SER A 53 -2.38 11.85 11.93
C SER A 53 -1.08 11.72 11.13
N ILE A 54 0.02 11.35 11.77
CA ILE A 54 1.32 11.14 11.09
C ILE A 54 1.19 10.01 10.07
N ASP A 55 0.64 8.87 10.47
CA ASP A 55 0.59 7.68 9.62
C ASP A 55 -0.51 7.78 8.55
N ASN A 56 -1.64 8.45 8.83
CA ASN A 56 -2.75 8.58 7.87
C ASN A 56 -2.71 9.86 7.03
N VAL A 57 -1.92 10.89 7.36
CA VAL A 57 -1.87 12.15 6.61
C VAL A 57 -0.56 12.30 5.86
N ILE A 58 0.58 11.96 6.46
CA ILE A 58 1.89 12.15 5.81
C ILE A 58 2.04 11.20 4.64
N GLY A 59 1.63 9.93 4.80
CA GLY A 59 1.63 8.94 3.71
C GLY A 59 0.92 9.45 2.46
N PRO A 60 -0.39 9.78 2.53
CA PRO A 60 -1.13 10.26 1.36
C PRO A 60 -0.76 11.69 0.94
N TYR A 61 -0.27 12.56 1.83
CA TYR A 61 0.15 13.91 1.45
C TYR A 61 1.49 13.90 0.69
N VAL A 62 2.44 13.07 1.11
CA VAL A 62 3.73 12.92 0.43
C VAL A 62 3.59 12.09 -0.86
N LEU A 63 2.71 11.09 -0.87
CA LEU A 63 2.30 10.37 -2.09
C LEU A 63 1.03 11.02 -2.71
N GLY A 64 0.96 12.35 -2.70
CA GLY A 64 -0.20 13.18 -3.03
C GLY A 64 -0.78 13.10 -4.44
N LYS A 65 -0.54 12.03 -5.20
CA LYS A 65 -1.26 11.64 -6.43
C LYS A 65 -0.93 10.17 -6.66
N THR A 66 -1.55 9.27 -5.90
CA THR A 66 -1.61 7.86 -6.30
C THR A 66 -2.40 7.80 -7.60
N ASP A 67 -1.67 7.91 -8.70
CA ASP A 67 -1.99 7.23 -9.95
C ASP A 67 -2.49 5.85 -9.56
N ASN A 68 -3.78 5.56 -9.81
CA ASN A 68 -4.51 4.39 -9.31
C ASN A 68 -4.02 3.11 -10.01
N ARG A 69 -2.71 2.85 -9.94
CA ARG A 69 -2.07 1.68 -10.49
C ARG A 69 -2.63 0.49 -9.71
N PRO A 70 -3.38 -0.41 -10.37
CA PRO A 70 -4.08 -1.46 -9.68
C PRO A 70 -3.08 -2.27 -8.86
N VAL A 71 -3.31 -2.41 -7.55
CA VAL A 71 -2.47 -3.24 -6.67
C VAL A 71 -2.33 -4.67 -7.24
N LEU A 72 -3.40 -5.13 -7.91
CA LEU A 72 -3.43 -6.39 -8.65
C LEU A 72 -2.33 -6.47 -9.71
N LEU A 73 -2.00 -5.39 -10.40
CA LEU A 73 -0.93 -5.36 -11.40
C LEU A 73 0.43 -5.63 -10.75
N GLY A 74 0.70 -5.03 -9.58
CA GLY A 74 1.91 -5.34 -8.81
C GLY A 74 1.94 -6.80 -8.34
N PHE A 75 0.81 -7.32 -7.88
CA PHE A 75 0.68 -8.70 -7.40
C PHE A 75 0.86 -9.74 -8.52
N PHE A 76 0.23 -9.53 -9.68
CA PHE A 76 0.42 -10.38 -10.87
C PHE A 76 1.85 -10.26 -11.42
N GLY A 77 2.44 -9.07 -11.36
CA GLY A 77 3.85 -8.87 -11.71
C GLY A 77 4.78 -9.66 -10.80
N PHE A 78 4.54 -9.64 -9.48
CA PHE A 78 5.29 -10.43 -8.51
C PHE A 78 5.12 -11.93 -8.74
N LEU A 79 3.89 -12.43 -8.78
CA LEU A 79 3.62 -13.86 -8.99
C LEU A 79 4.17 -14.36 -10.33
N GLY A 80 3.90 -13.63 -11.41
CA GLY A 80 4.39 -13.96 -12.74
C GLY A 80 5.92 -13.87 -12.84
N GLY A 81 6.52 -12.88 -12.18
CA GLY A 81 7.97 -12.71 -12.10
C GLY A 81 8.64 -13.87 -11.39
N VAL A 82 8.11 -14.29 -10.24
CA VAL A 82 8.63 -15.45 -9.49
C VAL A 82 8.56 -16.73 -10.33
N VAL A 83 7.46 -16.94 -11.05
CA VAL A 83 7.31 -18.11 -11.92
C VAL A 83 8.25 -18.06 -13.12
N ALA A 84 8.49 -16.88 -13.71
CA ALA A 84 9.32 -16.73 -14.91
C ALA A 84 10.83 -16.68 -14.62
N PHE A 85 11.25 -16.04 -13.53
CA PHE A 85 12.66 -15.72 -13.24
C PHE A 85 13.11 -16.20 -11.84
N GLY A 86 12.27 -16.91 -11.08
CA GLY A 86 12.59 -17.37 -9.74
C GLY A 86 12.70 -16.21 -8.73
N PHE A 87 13.63 -16.29 -7.78
CA PHE A 87 13.78 -15.30 -6.71
C PHE A 87 14.04 -13.87 -7.22
N ILE A 88 14.84 -13.74 -8.27
CA ILE A 88 15.13 -12.44 -8.90
C ILE A 88 13.86 -11.79 -9.47
N GLY A 89 12.91 -12.63 -9.90
CA GLY A 89 11.61 -12.23 -10.43
C GLY A 89 10.70 -11.49 -9.45
N ILE A 90 10.98 -11.54 -8.15
CA ILE A 90 10.25 -10.77 -7.12
C ILE A 90 10.35 -9.26 -7.38
N PHE A 91 11.52 -8.80 -7.83
CA PHE A 91 11.78 -7.39 -8.14
C PHE A 91 11.55 -7.08 -9.62
N LEU A 92 12.00 -7.99 -10.48
CA LEU A 92 11.92 -7.81 -11.93
C LEU A 92 10.48 -7.88 -12.45
N GLY A 93 9.64 -8.74 -11.88
CA GLY A 93 8.26 -8.97 -12.30
C GLY A 93 7.36 -7.73 -12.21
N PRO A 94 7.18 -7.12 -11.03
CA PRO A 94 6.39 -5.89 -10.89
C PRO A 94 6.93 -4.75 -11.75
N THR A 95 8.26 -4.65 -11.87
CA THR A 95 8.93 -3.59 -12.63
C THR A 95 8.67 -3.71 -14.13
N LEU A 96 8.89 -4.90 -14.72
CA LEU A 96 8.62 -5.16 -16.13
C LEU A 96 7.16 -4.96 -16.48
N LEU A 97 6.26 -5.44 -15.62
CA LEU A 97 4.82 -5.32 -15.86
C LEU A 97 4.34 -3.86 -15.74
N ALA A 98 4.90 -3.07 -14.83
CA ALA A 98 4.64 -1.64 -14.75
C ALA A 98 5.08 -0.90 -16.02
N VAL A 99 6.27 -1.20 -16.55
CA VAL A 99 6.77 -0.60 -17.80
C VAL A 99 5.87 -0.98 -18.98
N ALA A 100 5.52 -2.26 -19.11
CA ALA A 100 4.62 -2.71 -20.18
C ALA A 100 3.26 -2.02 -20.11
N TYR A 101 2.70 -1.87 -18.91
CA TYR A 101 1.44 -1.17 -18.69
C TYR A 101 1.53 0.32 -19.03
N SER A 102 2.61 1.00 -18.65
CA SER A 102 2.85 2.40 -19.01
C SER A 102 2.98 2.61 -20.51
N LEU A 103 3.67 1.70 -21.22
CA LEU A 103 3.77 1.76 -22.68
C LEU A 103 2.41 1.54 -23.35
N PHE A 104 1.63 0.59 -22.85
CA PHE A 104 0.29 0.31 -23.37
C PHE A 104 -0.66 1.50 -23.21
N LEU A 105 -0.69 2.13 -22.03
CA LEU A 105 -1.45 3.35 -21.77
C LEU A 105 -0.99 4.54 -22.62
N GLY A 106 0.33 4.70 -22.77
CA GLY A 106 0.89 5.75 -23.61
C GLY A 106 0.47 5.61 -25.06
N TRP A 107 0.46 4.37 -25.58
CA TRP A 107 0.03 4.08 -26.94
C TRP A 107 -1.46 4.36 -27.16
N THR A 108 -2.33 3.93 -26.25
CA THR A 108 -3.78 4.18 -26.37
C THR A 108 -4.15 5.66 -26.22
N THR A 109 -3.37 6.42 -25.46
CA THR A 109 -3.61 7.87 -25.28
C THR A 109 -3.06 8.68 -26.46
N ALA A 110 -1.97 8.23 -27.09
CA ALA A 110 -1.36 8.90 -28.25
C ALA A 110 -2.32 8.95 -29.46
N GLU A 111 -3.12 7.91 -29.70
CA GLU A 111 -4.13 7.88 -30.77
C GLU A 111 -5.26 8.91 -30.58
N VAL A 112 -5.54 9.31 -29.33
CA VAL A 112 -6.62 10.27 -29.01
C VAL A 112 -6.19 11.72 -29.31
N GLU A 113 -4.91 12.03 -29.15
CA GLU A 113 -4.38 13.38 -29.40
C GLU A 113 -4.24 13.68 -30.89
N GLU A 114 -3.83 12.69 -31.69
CA GLU A 114 -3.72 12.81 -33.15
C GLU A 114 -5.09 13.07 -33.82
N ARG A 115 -6.17 12.53 -33.25
CA ARG A 115 -7.56 12.77 -33.70
C ARG A 115 -8.11 14.16 -33.35
N ARG A 116 -7.48 14.90 -32.43
CA ARG A 116 -7.95 16.23 -31.98
C ARG A 116 -7.38 17.40 -32.78
N HIS A 117 -6.33 17.20 -33.56
CA HIS A 117 -5.75 18.25 -34.42
C HIS A 117 -5.75 17.92 -35.94
N PRO A 118 -6.90 17.69 -36.61
CA PRO A 118 -6.87 17.42 -38.05
C PRO A 118 -6.77 18.66 -38.96
N THR A 119 -7.02 19.91 -38.49
CA THR A 119 -7.39 20.98 -39.46
C THR A 119 -6.88 22.41 -39.19
N GLU A 120 -6.07 22.71 -38.17
CA GLU A 120 -5.65 24.12 -37.92
C GLU A 120 -4.30 24.52 -38.55
N GLN A 121 -3.83 23.78 -39.55
CA GLN A 121 -2.54 24.00 -40.22
C GLN A 121 -2.65 24.01 -41.77
N ILE A 122 -3.84 24.31 -42.33
CA ILE A 122 -4.02 24.51 -43.77
C ILE A 122 -4.62 25.88 -44.05
#